data_AF-A0A7V4Y1Y7-F1
#
_entry.id   AF-A0A7V4Y1Y7-F1
#
_cell.length_a   1.000
_cell.length_b   1.000
_cell.length_c   1.000
_cell.angle_alpha   90.00
_cell.angle_beta   90.00
_cell.angle_gamma   90.00
#
_symmetry.space_group_name_H-M   'P 1'
#
loop_
_entity.id
_entity.type
_entity.pdbx_description
1 polymer ?
#
loop_
_entity_poly.entity_id
_entity_poly.type
_entity_poly.pdbx_seq_one_letter_code
_entity_poly.pdbx_strand_id
1 'polypeptide(L)'
;MFSSTVKFVQKINAERKTAQAVDELMPALALMFETEAKRNTPVITGRLRNAMTGRRVGFLKAELANNVEYAPFVEFGTSRMEPRAMIRKAAETMKEKGLEFIKDKLSKLA
;
A
#
# COMPACT_ATOMS: atom_id res chain seq x y z
N MET A 1 41.25 -28.61 10.30
CA MET A 1 40.03 -28.66 9.46
C MET A 1 39.82 -27.26 8.90
N PHE A 2 40.17 -27.00 7.64
CA PHE A 2 40.00 -25.68 7.03
C PHE A 2 38.54 -25.54 6.56
N SER A 3 37.75 -24.78 7.31
CA SER A 3 36.36 -24.44 6.94
C SER A 3 36.36 -23.12 6.19
N SER A 4 36.30 -23.18 4.87
CA SER A 4 36.06 -22.01 4.01
C SER A 4 34.56 -21.70 3.98
N THR A 5 34.10 -20.92 4.96
CA THR A 5 32.72 -20.44 4.98
C THR A 5 32.50 -19.42 3.87
N VAL A 6 31.55 -19.71 2.98
CA VAL A 6 31.27 -18.88 1.81
C VAL A 6 30.40 -17.67 2.19
N LYS A 7 30.72 -16.49 1.62
CA LYS A 7 30.05 -15.19 1.88
C LYS A 7 28.54 -15.15 1.57
N PHE A 8 27.97 -16.21 1.01
CA PHE A 8 26.53 -16.32 0.71
C PHE A 8 25.64 -16.07 1.93
N VAL A 9 26.05 -16.55 3.11
CA VAL A 9 25.26 -16.38 4.35
C VAL A 9 25.10 -14.90 4.72
N GLN A 10 26.13 -14.08 4.50
CA GLN A 10 26.06 -12.64 4.79
C GLN A 10 25.10 -11.91 3.83
N LYS A 11 25.15 -12.24 2.53
CA LYS A 11 24.28 -11.64 1.52
C LYS A 11 22.80 -11.98 1.76
N ILE A 12 22.49 -13.24 2.06
CA ILE A 12 21.12 -13.68 2.37
C ILE A 12 20.57 -12.95 3.61
N ASN A 13 21.40 -12.73 4.63
CA ASN A 13 21.00 -11.98 5.82
C ASN A 13 20.75 -10.50 5.53
N ALA A 14 21.56 -9.88 4.66
CA ALA A 14 21.35 -8.49 4.25
C ALA A 14 20.01 -8.32 3.50
N GLU A 15 19.71 -9.22 2.56
CA GLU A 15 18.43 -9.22 1.83
C GLU A 15 17.22 -9.47 2.74
N ARG A 16 17.36 -10.32 3.77
CA ARG A 16 16.32 -10.49 4.78
C ARG A 16 16.09 -9.22 5.60
N LYS A 17 17.16 -8.54 6.01
CA LYS A 17 17.06 -7.28 6.78
C LYS A 17 16.39 -6.17 5.97
N THR A 18 16.72 -6.04 4.68
CA THR A 18 16.05 -5.04 3.82
C THR A 18 14.58 -5.36 3.63
N ALA A 19 14.23 -6.64 3.43
CA ALA A 19 12.83 -7.06 3.30
C ALA A 19 12.04 -6.80 4.59
N GLN A 20 12.64 -7.02 5.77
CA GLN A 20 12.04 -6.68 7.06
C GLN A 20 11.86 -5.16 7.22
N ALA A 21 12.87 -4.37 6.89
CA ALA A 21 12.78 -2.91 6.96
C ALA A 21 11.66 -2.35 6.06
N VAL A 22 11.49 -2.89 4.84
CA VAL A 22 10.40 -2.51 3.94
C VAL A 22 9.05 -2.98 4.49
N ASP A 23 8.99 -4.16 5.08
CA ASP A 23 7.78 -4.71 5.68
C ASP A 23 7.27 -3.87 6.87
N GLU A 24 8.17 -3.28 7.65
CA GLU A 24 7.84 -2.32 8.71
C GLU A 24 7.19 -1.03 8.16
N LEU A 25 7.42 -0.69 6.90
CA LEU A 25 6.79 0.48 6.24
C LEU A 25 5.36 0.19 5.75
N MET A 26 4.93 -1.08 5.68
CA MET A 26 3.62 -1.46 5.13
C MET A 26 2.43 -0.77 5.81
N PRO A 27 2.38 -0.61 7.15
CA PRO A 27 1.28 0.13 7.80
C PRO A 27 1.21 1.60 7.35
N ALA A 28 2.36 2.27 7.20
CA ALA A 28 2.41 3.65 6.74
C ALA A 28 1.93 3.77 5.28
N LEU A 29 2.37 2.85 4.42
CA LEU A 29 1.91 2.79 3.02
C LEU A 29 0.41 2.51 2.93
N ALA A 30 -0.13 1.65 3.80
CA ALA A 30 -1.57 1.39 3.87
C ALA A 30 -2.37 2.66 4.21
N LEU A 31 -1.89 3.44 5.19
CA LEU A 31 -2.50 4.72 5.58
C LEU A 31 -2.38 5.79 4.49
N MET A 32 -1.25 5.85 3.79
CA MET A 32 -1.08 6.73 2.64
C MET A 32 -2.07 6.37 1.52
N PHE A 33 -2.22 5.08 1.23
CA PHE A 33 -3.16 4.61 0.22
C PHE A 33 -4.61 4.90 0.60
N GLU A 34 -4.97 4.69 1.87
CA GLU A 34 -6.28 5.07 2.40
C GLU A 34 -6.53 6.57 2.24
N THR A 35 -5.53 7.41 2.53
CA THR A 35 -5.62 8.87 2.40
C THR A 35 -5.90 9.27 0.95
N GLU A 36 -5.17 8.71 -0.02
CA GLU A 36 -5.39 8.99 -1.43
C GLU A 36 -6.75 8.48 -1.93
N ALA A 37 -7.18 7.30 -1.49
CA ALA A 37 -8.50 6.78 -1.82
C ALA A 37 -9.62 7.69 -1.27
N LYS A 38 -9.48 8.16 -0.02
CA LYS A 38 -10.41 9.09 0.62
C LYS A 38 -10.48 10.44 -0.09
N ARG A 39 -9.35 10.94 -0.62
CA ARG A 39 -9.28 12.17 -1.43
C ARG A 39 -10.02 12.02 -2.76
N ASN A 40 -9.84 10.89 -3.43
CA ASN A 40 -10.49 10.58 -4.71
C ASN A 40 -11.97 10.18 -4.58
N THR A 41 -12.43 9.89 -3.37
CA THR A 41 -13.81 9.48 -3.12
C THR A 41 -14.76 10.66 -3.28
N PRO A 42 -15.80 10.55 -4.15
CA PRO A 42 -16.83 11.58 -4.27
C PRO A 42 -17.63 11.64 -2.96
N VAL A 43 -17.90 12.86 -2.48
CA VAL A 43 -18.57 13.04 -1.19
C VAL A 43 -19.89 13.74 -1.34
N ILE A 44 -20.91 13.06 -0.81
CA ILE A 44 -22.23 13.61 -0.55
C ILE A 44 -22.47 13.57 0.97
N THR A 45 -22.44 12.37 1.58
CA THR A 45 -22.65 12.18 3.03
C THR A 45 -21.38 11.80 3.80
N GLY A 46 -20.29 11.47 3.10
CA GLY A 46 -19.02 11.07 3.70
C GLY A 46 -18.95 9.61 4.21
N ARG A 47 -20.07 8.87 4.25
CA ARG A 47 -20.09 7.46 4.71
C ARG A 47 -19.10 6.58 3.94
N LEU A 48 -19.10 6.67 2.61
CA LEU A 48 -18.22 5.87 1.74
C LEU A 48 -16.74 6.15 2.02
N ARG A 49 -16.39 7.43 2.25
CA ARG A 49 -15.03 7.86 2.60
C ARG A 49 -14.64 7.31 3.97
N ASN A 50 -15.49 7.48 4.97
CA ASN A 50 -15.19 7.10 6.36
C ASN A 50 -15.08 5.58 6.56
N ALA A 51 -15.77 4.80 5.72
CA ALA A 51 -15.72 3.35 5.71
C ALA A 51 -14.45 2.73 5.10
N MET A 52 -13.59 3.53 4.47
CA MET A 52 -12.33 3.04 3.92
C MET A 52 -11.30 2.82 5.03
N THR A 53 -10.66 1.66 5.02
CA THR A 53 -9.63 1.28 5.99
C THR A 53 -8.47 0.61 5.28
N GLY A 54 -7.29 1.22 5.38
CA GLY A 54 -6.02 0.64 4.96
C GLY A 54 -5.42 -0.16 6.10
N ARG A 55 -5.04 -1.41 5.84
CA ARG A 55 -4.37 -2.24 6.86
C ARG A 55 -3.33 -3.16 6.26
N ARG A 56 -2.34 -3.50 7.09
CA ARG A 56 -1.39 -4.57 6.77
C ARG A 56 -2.09 -5.92 6.94
N VAL A 57 -1.92 -6.81 5.97
CA VAL A 57 -2.51 -8.17 5.98
C VAL A 57 -1.48 -9.29 5.91
N GLY A 58 -0.21 -8.97 5.72
CA GLY A 58 0.86 -9.96 5.74
C GLY A 58 2.23 -9.35 5.52
N PHE A 59 3.20 -10.23 5.27
CA PHE A 59 4.56 -9.83 4.90
C PHE A 59 4.55 -9.14 3.53
N LEU A 60 5.02 -7.89 3.48
CA LEU A 60 5.03 -7.04 2.29
C LEU A 60 3.64 -6.89 1.62
N LYS A 61 2.58 -6.98 2.43
CA LYS A 61 1.19 -6.91 1.94
C LYS A 61 0.35 -5.96 2.78
N ALA A 62 -0.21 -4.97 2.09
CA ALA A 62 -1.22 -4.06 2.61
C ALA A 62 -2.46 -4.12 1.71
N GLU A 63 -3.63 -3.92 2.30
CA GLU A 63 -4.89 -3.85 1.58
C GLU A 63 -5.66 -2.59 1.97
N LEU A 64 -6.57 -2.18 1.08
CA LEU A 64 -7.59 -1.19 1.34
C LEU A 64 -8.95 -1.88 1.30
N ALA A 65 -9.66 -1.86 2.41
CA ALA A 65 -10.99 -2.43 2.54
C ALA A 65 -12.06 -1.33 2.64
N ASN A 66 -13.28 -1.64 2.22
CA ASN A 66 -14.46 -0.80 2.42
C ASN A 66 -15.65 -1.71 2.78
N ASN A 67 -16.43 -1.33 3.80
CA ASN A 67 -17.57 -2.12 4.28
C ASN A 67 -18.92 -1.67 3.69
N VAL A 68 -18.92 -0.76 2.72
CA VAL A 68 -20.13 -0.22 2.12
C VAL A 68 -20.53 -1.02 0.89
N GLU A 69 -21.74 -1.59 0.90
CA GLU A 69 -22.26 -2.44 -0.17
C GLU A 69 -22.26 -1.79 -1.55
N TYR A 70 -22.52 -0.48 -1.60
CA TYR A 70 -22.56 0.26 -2.87
C TYR A 70 -21.19 0.75 -3.36
N ALA A 71 -20.10 0.51 -2.63
CA ALA A 71 -18.75 0.93 -3.02
C ALA A 71 -18.32 0.42 -4.41
N PRO A 72 -18.58 -0.84 -4.81
CA PRO A 72 -18.23 -1.34 -6.14
C PRO A 72 -18.92 -0.57 -7.27
N PHE A 73 -20.18 -0.17 -7.09
CA PHE A 73 -20.91 0.61 -8.10
C PHE A 73 -20.31 2.00 -8.30
N VAL A 74 -19.73 2.59 -7.25
CA VAL A 74 -19.04 3.88 -7.35
C VAL A 74 -17.67 3.72 -8.03
N GLU A 75 -16.94 2.65 -7.72
CA GLU A 75 -15.63 2.38 -8.32
C GLU A 75 -15.74 2.05 -9.82
N PHE A 76 -16.62 1.10 -10.17
CA PHE A 76 -16.70 0.52 -11.51
C PHE A 76 -17.83 1.10 -12.37
N GLY A 77 -18.73 1.88 -11.78
CA GLY A 77 -19.90 2.41 -12.48
C GLY A 77 -21.04 1.38 -12.57
N THR A 78 -22.12 1.80 -13.21
CA THR A 78 -23.31 0.98 -13.49
C THR A 78 -23.80 1.30 -14.91
N SER A 79 -24.83 0.61 -15.38
CA SER A 79 -25.45 0.91 -16.68
C SER A 79 -25.91 2.37 -16.84
N ARG A 80 -26.15 3.09 -15.75
CA ARG A 80 -26.66 4.48 -15.76
C ARG A 80 -25.68 5.51 -15.18
N MET A 81 -24.47 5.09 -14.80
CA MET A 81 -23.49 5.97 -14.14
C MET A 81 -22.06 5.55 -14.50
N GLU A 82 -21.24 6.50 -14.95
CA GLU A 82 -19.82 6.27 -15.21
C GLU A 82 -19.02 5.95 -13.92
N PRO A 83 -17.94 5.15 -14.03
CA PRO A 83 -17.04 4.86 -12.92
C PRO A 83 -16.37 6.12 -12.37
N ARG A 84 -16.33 6.24 -11.04
CA ARG A 84 -15.55 7.31 -10.38
C ARG A 84 -14.08 6.91 -10.17
N ALA A 85 -13.78 5.61 -10.16
CA ALA A 85 -12.44 5.04 -10.10
C ALA A 85 -11.60 5.56 -8.92
N MET A 86 -12.22 5.68 -7.74
CA MET A 86 -11.62 6.24 -6.52
C MET A 86 -10.40 5.43 -6.05
N ILE A 87 -10.51 4.10 -6.03
CA ILE A 87 -9.44 3.19 -5.59
C ILE A 87 -8.38 3.06 -6.68
N ARG A 88 -8.79 2.90 -7.94
CA ARG A 88 -7.84 2.78 -9.07
C ARG A 88 -6.95 4.01 -9.21
N LYS A 89 -7.51 5.22 -9.16
CA LYS A 89 -6.74 6.47 -9.20
C LYS A 89 -5.78 6.59 -8.02
N ALA A 90 -6.24 6.20 -6.83
CA ALA A 90 -5.38 6.17 -5.65
C ALA A 90 -4.23 5.17 -5.80
N ALA A 91 -4.48 4.00 -6.41
CA ALA A 91 -3.45 3.00 -6.64
C ALA A 91 -2.40 3.49 -7.65
N GLU A 92 -2.81 4.20 -8.70
CA GLU A 92 -1.89 4.83 -9.67
C GLU A 92 -0.99 5.86 -8.99
N THR A 93 -1.58 6.77 -8.19
CA THR A 93 -0.82 7.77 -7.42
C THR A 93 0.12 7.12 -6.40
N MET A 94 -0.30 6.02 -5.77
CA MET A 94 0.50 5.31 -4.78
C MET A 94 1.68 4.54 -5.37
N LYS A 95 1.65 4.15 -6.65
CA LYS A 95 2.81 3.53 -7.30
C LYS A 95 4.02 4.46 -7.24
N GLU A 96 3.82 5.73 -7.58
CA GLU A 96 4.90 6.72 -7.61
C GLU A 96 5.28 7.16 -6.19
N LYS A 97 4.31 7.65 -5.40
CA LYS A 97 4.54 8.13 -4.04
C LYS A 97 5.07 7.05 -3.09
N GLY A 98 4.58 5.82 -3.23
CA GLY A 98 5.00 4.70 -2.40
C GLY A 98 6.45 4.30 -2.67
N LEU A 99 6.88 4.32 -3.94
CA LEU A 99 8.27 4.06 -4.31
C LEU A 99 9.20 5.15 -3.79
N GLU A 100 8.82 6.42 -3.93
CA GLU A 100 9.59 7.53 -3.38
C GLU A 100 9.71 7.44 -1.85
N PHE A 101 8.62 7.13 -1.17
CA PHE A 101 8.60 6.95 0.28
C PHE A 101 9.53 5.82 0.73
N ILE A 102 9.49 4.67 0.06
CA ILE A 102 10.38 3.56 0.37
C ILE A 102 11.84 3.95 0.12
N LYS A 103 12.14 4.62 -1.00
CA LYS A 103 13.51 5.08 -1.33
C LYS A 103 14.04 6.07 -0.28
N ASP A 104 13.24 7.06 0.11
CA ASP A 104 13.60 8.04 1.14
C ASP A 104 13.86 7.39 2.51
N LYS A 105 13.10 6.35 2.85
CA LYS A 105 13.31 5.62 4.11
C LYS A 105 14.53 4.73 4.05
N LEU A 106 14.75 4.02 2.94
CA LEU A 106 15.94 3.17 2.78
C LEU A 106 17.24 3.99 2.74
N SER A 107 17.23 5.18 2.13
CA SER A 107 18.42 6.06 2.10
C SER A 107 18.81 6.59 3.47
N LYS A 108 17.86 6.71 4.41
CA LYS A 108 18.09 7.12 5.80
C LYS A 108 18.54 5.97 6.71
N LEU A 109 18.41 4.73 6.24
CA LEU A 109 18.83 3.52 6.95
C LEU A 109 20.25 3.06 6.57
N ALA A 110 20.77 3.54 5.43
CA ALA A 110 22.13 3.30 4.95
C ALA A 110 23.12 4.30 5.55
#